data_AF-A0A7M7Q6H2-F1
#
_entry.id   AF-A0A7M7Q6H2-F1
#
_cell.length_a   1.000
_cell.length_b   1.000
_cell.length_c   1.000
_cell.angle_alpha   90.00
_cell.angle_beta   90.00
_cell.angle_gamma   90.00
#
_symmetry.space_group_name_H-M   'P 1'
#
loop_
_entity.id
_entity.type
_entity.pdbx_description
1 polymer ?
#
loop_
_entity_poly.entity_id
_entity_poly.type
_entity_poly.pdbx_seq_one_letter_code
_entity_poly.pdbx_strand_id
1 'polypeptide(L)'
;MFQADMREKKENIVEIDYMKPEVMKEVLNFIYTDNIAFDLVQITDVLAAADKYQIEGLRIVCLETIVSGLSIENVVEVIAITDCYEIPELRNYTINFLALDRAKIIAEKDWDEVMKSLPPPILMKLTTVLMQQV
;
A
#
# COMPACT_ATOMS: atom_id res chain seq x y z
N MET A 1 23.90 -7.58 -2.94
CA MET A 1 24.57 -6.26 -2.93
C MET A 1 25.94 -6.34 -2.26
N PHE A 2 26.03 -6.47 -0.93
CA PHE A 2 27.30 -6.39 -0.21
C PHE A 2 28.17 -7.67 -0.20
N GLN A 3 27.59 -8.83 -0.49
CA GLN A 3 28.32 -10.11 -0.49
C GLN A 3 28.95 -10.44 -1.85
N ALA A 4 28.30 -10.01 -2.94
CA ALA A 4 28.75 -10.24 -4.31
C ALA A 4 29.96 -9.37 -4.65
N ASP A 5 30.84 -9.84 -5.55
CA ASP A 5 32.04 -9.09 -5.95
C ASP A 5 31.74 -7.96 -6.96
N MET A 6 30.85 -7.06 -6.55
CA MET A 6 30.40 -5.91 -7.33
C MET A 6 31.05 -4.61 -6.83
N ARG A 7 30.81 -3.50 -7.55
CA ARG A 7 31.40 -2.18 -7.24
C ARG A 7 31.08 -1.74 -5.81
N GLU A 8 29.85 -2.00 -5.37
CA GLU A 8 29.32 -1.65 -4.04
C GLU A 8 30.15 -2.28 -2.91
N LYS A 9 30.64 -3.51 -3.12
CA LYS A 9 31.51 -4.21 -2.15
C LYS A 9 32.94 -3.65 -2.15
N LYS A 10 33.45 -3.25 -3.32
CA LYS A 10 34.83 -2.75 -3.48
C LYS A 10 34.98 -1.32 -2.97
N GLU A 11 33.97 -0.48 -3.20
CA GLU A 11 33.98 0.93 -2.84
C GLU A 11 33.32 1.19 -1.48
N ASN A 12 32.57 0.23 -0.93
CA ASN A 12 31.71 0.39 0.26
C ASN A 12 30.71 1.55 0.12
N ILE A 13 30.27 1.82 -1.11
CA ILE A 13 29.32 2.89 -1.44
C ILE A 13 28.16 2.28 -2.20
N VAL A 14 26.95 2.69 -1.83
CA VAL A 14 25.70 2.35 -2.52
C VAL A 14 25.02 3.64 -2.94
N GLU A 15 24.88 3.84 -4.24
CA GLU A 15 24.16 4.97 -4.82
C GLU A 15 22.66 4.63 -4.91
N ILE A 16 21.81 5.55 -4.47
CA ILE A 16 20.34 5.39 -4.43
C ILE A 16 19.72 6.62 -5.10
N ASP A 17 19.31 6.49 -6.36
CA ASP A 17 18.87 7.64 -7.17
C ASP A 17 17.35 7.75 -7.31
N TYR A 18 16.61 6.70 -6.94
CA TYR A 18 15.18 6.55 -7.20
C TYR A 18 14.30 6.87 -5.99
N MET A 19 14.87 7.39 -4.90
CA MET A 19 14.16 7.61 -3.65
C MET A 19 14.52 8.96 -3.04
N LYS A 20 13.52 9.62 -2.47
CA LYS A 20 13.73 10.86 -1.71
C LYS A 20 14.58 10.59 -0.47
N PRO A 21 15.53 11.47 -0.12
CA PRO A 21 16.37 11.30 1.06
C PRO A 21 15.58 11.10 2.36
N GLU A 22 14.44 11.77 2.50
CA GLU A 22 13.57 11.69 3.68
C GLU A 22 12.99 10.29 3.86
N VAL A 23 12.61 9.62 2.76
CA VAL A 23 12.06 8.26 2.79
C VAL A 23 13.15 7.27 3.18
N MET A 24 14.34 7.38 2.58
CA MET A 24 15.46 6.48 2.92
C MET A 24 15.91 6.67 4.38
N LYS A 25 15.84 7.90 4.90
CA LYS A 25 16.12 8.18 6.31
C LYS A 25 15.17 7.42 7.23
N GLU A 26 13.87 7.42 6.95
CA GLU A 26 12.89 6.69 7.75
C GLU A 26 13.03 5.16 7.61
N VAL A 27 13.36 4.67 6.42
CA VAL A 27 13.70 3.26 6.21
C VAL A 27 14.90 2.84 7.05
N LEU A 28 15.95 3.67 7.09
CA LEU A 28 17.12 3.42 7.94
C LEU A 28 16.76 3.49 9.44
N ASN A 29 15.96 4.49 9.85
CA ASN A 29 15.47 4.55 11.23
C ASN A 29 14.77 3.26 11.62
N PHE A 30 13.88 2.75 10.77
CA PHE A 30 13.20 1.49 11.01
C PHE A 30 14.19 0.32 11.13
N ILE A 31 15.14 0.18 10.19
CA ILE A 31 16.15 -0.89 10.23
C ILE A 31 16.95 -0.90 11.54
N TYR A 32 17.24 0.27 12.11
CA TYR A 32 18.07 0.39 13.31
C TYR A 32 17.27 0.43 14.63
N THR A 33 15.97 0.73 14.59
CA THR A 33 15.18 1.01 15.81
C THR A 33 13.82 0.34 15.86
N ASP A 34 13.40 -0.37 14.80
CA ASP A 34 12.04 -0.90 14.59
C ASP A 34 10.92 0.15 14.69
N ASN A 35 11.26 1.45 14.59
CA ASN A 35 10.31 2.56 14.66
C ASN A 35 10.31 3.37 13.36
N ILE A 36 9.15 3.92 13.02
CA ILE A 36 8.97 4.79 11.86
C ILE A 36 8.03 5.96 12.17
N ALA A 37 8.36 7.14 11.66
CA ALA A 37 7.51 8.32 11.75
C ALA A 37 6.89 8.66 10.38
N PHE A 38 5.62 8.31 10.19
CA PHE A 38 4.89 8.60 8.94
C PHE A 38 4.51 10.08 8.76
N ASP A 39 4.62 10.89 9.81
CA ASP A 39 4.25 12.32 9.77
C ASP A 39 5.09 13.14 8.79
N LEU A 40 6.27 12.62 8.43
CA LEU A 40 7.29 13.31 7.63
C LEU A 40 7.40 12.75 6.20
N VAL A 41 6.76 11.61 5.91
CA VAL A 41 6.93 10.88 4.64
C VAL A 41 5.62 10.24 4.18
N GLN A 42 5.46 10.11 2.86
CA GLN A 42 4.27 9.43 2.32
C GLN A 42 4.38 7.92 2.56
N ILE A 43 3.35 7.32 3.16
CA ILE A 43 3.31 5.88 3.48
C ILE A 43 3.51 5.02 2.21
N THR A 44 3.01 5.48 1.06
CA THR A 44 3.17 4.80 -0.24
C THR A 44 4.63 4.79 -0.72
N ASP A 45 5.38 5.88 -0.51
CA ASP A 45 6.81 5.95 -0.84
C ASP A 45 7.61 5.00 0.08
N VAL A 46 7.25 4.91 1.36
CA VAL A 46 7.86 3.97 2.32
C VAL A 46 7.51 2.53 1.98
N LEU A 47 6.27 2.23 1.60
CA LEU A 47 5.84 0.90 1.17
C LEU A 47 6.62 0.46 -0.07
N ALA A 48 6.83 1.36 -1.04
CA ALA A 48 7.67 1.11 -2.22
C ALA A 48 9.11 0.74 -1.83
N ALA A 49 9.67 1.46 -0.85
CA ALA A 49 10.99 1.19 -0.31
C ALA A 49 11.05 -0.18 0.37
N ALA A 50 10.07 -0.49 1.23
CA ALA A 50 9.98 -1.73 1.96
C ALA A 50 9.92 -2.93 1.02
N ASP A 51 9.12 -2.85 -0.04
CA ASP A 51 9.02 -3.88 -1.07
C ASP A 51 10.33 -4.06 -1.84
N LYS A 52 10.93 -2.95 -2.29
CA LYS A 52 12.18 -2.96 -3.05
C LYS A 52 13.37 -3.55 -2.28
N TYR A 53 13.47 -3.25 -1.00
CA TYR A 53 14.52 -3.79 -0.12
C TYR A 53 14.10 -5.06 0.63
N GLN A 54 12.88 -5.57 0.37
CA GLN A 54 12.33 -6.80 0.95
C GLN A 54 12.33 -6.77 2.49
N ILE A 55 11.95 -5.63 3.09
CA ILE A 55 11.87 -5.44 4.53
C ILE A 55 10.43 -5.74 4.97
N GLU A 56 10.15 -7.01 5.23
CA GLU A 56 8.78 -7.49 5.50
C GLU A 56 8.14 -6.83 6.73
N GLY A 57 8.91 -6.61 7.80
CA GLY A 57 8.40 -5.93 9.00
C GLY A 57 7.90 -4.51 8.71
N LEU A 58 8.66 -3.75 7.92
CA LEU A 58 8.27 -2.39 7.52
C LEU A 58 7.04 -2.41 6.61
N ARG A 59 6.99 -3.38 5.69
CA ARG A 59 5.85 -3.59 4.80
C ARG A 59 4.57 -3.83 5.60
N ILE A 60 4.60 -4.71 6.59
CA ILE A 60 3.43 -5.00 7.44
C ILE A 60 2.97 -3.74 8.17
N VAL A 61 3.88 -3.00 8.81
CA VAL A 61 3.55 -1.76 9.54
C VAL A 61 2.90 -0.72 8.62
N CYS A 62 3.42 -0.55 7.40
CA CYS A 62 2.81 0.34 6.41
C CYS A 62 1.38 -0.09 6.07
N LEU A 63 1.15 -1.39 5.88
CA LEU A 63 -0.16 -1.91 5.53
C LEU A 63 -1.17 -1.75 6.66
N GLU A 64 -0.79 -2.08 7.90
CA GLU A 64 -1.64 -1.87 9.07
C GLU A 64 -2.05 -0.41 9.22
N THR A 65 -1.11 0.51 8.99
CA THR A 65 -1.39 1.95 9.01
C THR A 65 -2.38 2.34 7.91
N ILE A 66 -2.19 1.84 6.68
CA ILE A 66 -3.13 2.05 5.56
C ILE A 66 -4.53 1.50 5.89
N VAL A 67 -4.62 0.31 6.50
CA VAL A 67 -5.91 -0.29 6.90
C VAL A 67 -6.60 0.56 7.95
N SER A 68 -5.86 1.00 8.97
CA SER A 68 -6.42 1.78 10.08
C SER A 68 -6.93 3.16 9.65
N GLY A 69 -6.35 3.73 8.59
CA GLY A 69 -6.79 4.99 7.98
C GLY A 69 -7.87 4.83 6.91
N LEU A 70 -8.40 3.63 6.67
CA LEU A 70 -9.34 3.37 5.59
C LEU A 70 -10.64 4.18 5.78
N SER A 71 -11.04 4.89 4.73
CA SER A 71 -12.23 5.73 4.68
C SER A 71 -12.91 5.63 3.31
N ILE A 72 -14.15 6.10 3.21
CA ILE A 72 -14.90 6.13 1.95
C ILE A 72 -14.19 6.98 0.88
N GLU A 73 -13.44 7.99 1.30
CA GLU A 73 -12.73 8.90 0.41
C GLU A 73 -11.49 8.24 -0.21
N ASN A 74 -10.75 7.45 0.58
CA ASN A 74 -9.46 6.87 0.17
C ASN A 74 -9.54 5.40 -0.27
N VAL A 75 -10.67 4.73 -0.09
CA VAL A 75 -10.83 3.28 -0.38
C VAL A 75 -10.40 2.91 -1.81
N VAL A 76 -10.68 3.76 -2.79
CA VAL A 76 -10.31 3.51 -4.20
C VAL A 76 -8.80 3.55 -4.38
N GLU A 77 -8.12 4.51 -3.76
CA GLU A 77 -6.67 4.65 -3.80
C GLU A 77 -5.99 3.48 -3.08
N VAL A 78 -6.52 3.09 -1.91
CA VAL A 78 -6.02 1.93 -1.16
C VAL A 78 -6.18 0.64 -1.97
N ILE A 79 -7.30 0.44 -2.64
CA ILE A 79 -7.50 -0.71 -3.52
C ILE A 79 -6.45 -0.74 -4.63
N ALA A 80 -6.17 0.40 -5.28
CA ALA A 80 -5.13 0.50 -6.31
C ALA A 80 -3.75 0.12 -5.75
N ILE A 81 -3.41 0.60 -4.54
CA ILE A 81 -2.16 0.24 -3.84
C ILE A 81 -2.08 -1.28 -3.60
N THR A 82 -3.15 -1.91 -3.12
CA THR A 82 -3.17 -3.38 -2.89
C THR A 82 -3.09 -4.21 -4.17
N ASP A 83 -3.48 -3.63 -5.31
CA ASP A 83 -3.33 -4.26 -6.61
C ASP A 83 -1.89 -4.18 -7.08
N CYS A 84 -1.26 -3.00 -6.99
CA CYS A 84 0.13 -2.77 -7.37
C CYS A 84 1.14 -3.61 -6.58
N TYR A 85 0.96 -3.74 -5.26
CA TYR A 85 1.88 -4.49 -4.39
C TYR A 85 1.47 -5.95 -4.16
N GLU A 86 0.49 -6.44 -4.93
CA GLU A 86 0.00 -7.83 -4.89
C GLU A 86 -0.32 -8.34 -3.47
N ILE A 87 -1.14 -7.59 -2.74
CA ILE A 87 -1.47 -7.86 -1.33
C ILE A 87 -2.90 -8.40 -1.24
N PRO A 88 -3.12 -9.72 -1.39
CA PRO A 88 -4.45 -10.29 -1.54
C PRO A 88 -5.33 -10.13 -0.29
N GLU A 89 -4.73 -10.17 0.90
CA GLU A 89 -5.44 -10.05 2.18
C GLU A 89 -6.07 -8.67 2.32
N LEU A 90 -5.27 -7.61 2.14
CA LEU A 90 -5.75 -6.23 2.22
C LEU A 90 -6.72 -5.89 1.08
N ARG A 91 -6.52 -6.48 -0.11
CA ARG A 91 -7.45 -6.36 -1.23
C ARG A 91 -8.84 -6.91 -0.88
N ASN A 92 -8.88 -8.11 -0.29
CA ASN A 92 -10.16 -8.71 0.12
C ASN A 92 -10.82 -7.88 1.23
N TYR A 93 -10.03 -7.37 2.19
CA TYR A 93 -10.53 -6.51 3.26
C TYR A 93 -11.18 -5.23 2.72
N THR A 94 -10.50 -4.53 1.81
CA THR A 94 -11.02 -3.30 1.18
C THR A 94 -12.23 -3.55 0.28
N ILE A 95 -12.27 -4.64 -0.48
CA ILE A 95 -13.46 -5.03 -1.27
C ILE A 95 -14.66 -5.29 -0.34
N ASN A 96 -14.45 -5.98 0.78
CA ASN A 96 -15.50 -6.24 1.75
C ASN A 96 -15.97 -4.95 2.43
N PHE A 97 -15.06 -4.05 2.78
CA PHE A 97 -15.40 -2.73 3.31
C PHE A 97 -16.29 -1.95 2.33
N LEU A 98 -15.93 -1.92 1.04
CA LEU A 98 -16.71 -1.26 0.00
C LEU A 98 -18.10 -1.87 -0.17
N ALA A 99 -18.22 -3.20 -0.07
CA ALA A 99 -19.50 -3.89 -0.16
C ALA A 99 -20.42 -3.57 1.04
N LEU A 100 -19.86 -3.55 2.26
CA LEU A 100 -20.60 -3.28 3.49
C LEU A 100 -21.09 -1.84 3.60
N ASP A 101 -20.25 -0.87 3.22
CA ASP A 101 -20.59 0.56 3.31
C ASP A 101 -21.27 1.10 2.03
N ARG A 102 -21.71 0.24 1.10
CA ARG A 102 -22.41 0.63 -0.14
C ARG A 102 -23.49 1.68 0.09
N ALA A 103 -24.33 1.51 1.12
CA ALA A 103 -25.42 2.45 1.41
C ALA A 103 -24.93 3.84 1.83
N LYS A 104 -23.80 3.93 2.54
CA LYS A 104 -23.16 5.20 2.89
C LYS A 104 -22.46 5.82 1.70
N ILE A 105 -21.79 4.99 0.89
CA ILE A 105 -21.08 5.46 -0.31
C ILE A 105 -22.09 6.07 -1.30
N ILE A 106 -23.25 5.45 -1.52
CA ILE A 106 -24.33 6.02 -2.35
C ILE A 106 -24.84 7.37 -1.80
N ALA A 107 -24.81 7.57 -0.49
CA ALA A 107 -25.26 8.81 0.14
C ALA A 107 -24.22 9.94 0.08
N GLU A 108 -22.93 9.60 0.17
CA GLU A 108 -21.82 10.57 0.19
C GLU A 108 -21.17 10.81 -1.19
N LYS A 109 -21.24 9.84 -2.11
CA LYS A 109 -20.52 9.84 -3.39
C LYS A 109 -21.29 9.10 -4.50
N ASP A 110 -20.99 9.43 -5.76
CA ASP A 110 -21.56 8.69 -6.88
C ASP A 110 -20.93 7.29 -7.00
N TRP A 111 -21.72 6.27 -6.69
CA TRP A 111 -21.29 4.87 -6.74
C TRP A 111 -20.88 4.44 -8.15
N ASP A 112 -21.51 5.00 -9.19
CA ASP A 112 -21.20 4.66 -10.59
C ASP A 112 -19.82 5.19 -11.01
N GLU A 113 -19.40 6.34 -10.48
CA GLU A 113 -18.04 6.86 -10.69
C GLU A 113 -16.99 6.00 -9.99
N VAL A 114 -17.27 5.57 -8.75
CA VAL A 114 -16.40 4.64 -8.02
C VAL A 114 -16.23 3.35 -8.80
N MET A 115 -17.31 2.77 -9.34
CA MET A 115 -17.21 1.57 -10.17
C MET A 115 -16.39 1.80 -11.44
N LYS A 116 -16.52 2.93 -12.13
CA LYS A 116 -15.72 3.23 -13.34
C LYS A 116 -14.23 3.40 -13.06
N SER A 117 -13.87 3.86 -11.86
CA SER A 117 -12.47 4.08 -11.48
C SER A 117 -11.70 2.80 -11.15
N LEU A 118 -12.42 1.69 -10.90
CA LEU A 118 -11.83 0.43 -10.47
C LEU A 118 -11.41 -0.45 -11.66
N PRO A 119 -10.27 -1.16 -11.56
CA PRO A 119 -9.85 -2.14 -12.57
C PRO A 119 -10.88 -3.28 -12.76
N PRO A 120 -11.03 -3.82 -13.99
CA PRO A 120 -11.94 -4.93 -14.28
C PRO A 120 -11.85 -6.17 -13.35
N PRO A 121 -10.67 -6.66 -12.95
CA PRO A 121 -10.59 -7.83 -12.05
C PRO A 121 -11.15 -7.55 -10.66
N ILE A 122 -11.05 -6.30 -10.18
CA ILE A 122 -11.55 -5.89 -8.88
C ILE A 122 -13.06 -5.74 -8.92
N LEU A 123 -13.60 -5.17 -10.00
CA LEU A 123 -15.05 -5.10 -10.25
C LEU A 123 -15.71 -6.47 -10.29
N MET A 124 -15.08 -7.46 -10.92
CA MET A 124 -15.60 -8.82 -10.97
C MET A 124 -15.68 -9.44 -9.57
N LYS A 125 -14.65 -9.25 -8.72
CA LYS A 125 -14.69 -9.71 -7.33
C LYS A 125 -15.75 -8.98 -6.52
N LEU A 126 -15.84 -7.65 -6.64
CA LEU A 126 -16.82 -6.84 -5.93
C LEU A 126 -18.25 -7.25 -6.26
N THR A 127 -18.57 -7.40 -7.55
CA THR A 127 -19.92 -7.83 -7.99
C THR A 127 -20.27 -9.22 -7.48
N THR A 128 -19.29 -10.13 -7.39
CA THR A 128 -19.48 -11.47 -6.79
C THR A 128 -19.81 -11.38 -5.30
N VAL A 129 -19.08 -10.55 -4.54
CA VAL A 129 -19.33 -10.32 -3.11
C VAL A 129 -20.71 -9.69 -2.89
N LEU A 130 -21.09 -8.72 -3.72
CA LEU A 130 -22.41 -8.08 -3.66
C LEU A 130 -23.56 -9.07 -3.98
N MET A 131 -23.35 -10.00 -4.91
CA MET A 131 -24.34 -11.04 -5.24
C MET A 131 -24.52 -12.08 -4.13
N GLN A 132 -23.53 -12.27 -3.26
CA GLN A 132 -23.61 -13.18 -2.10
C GLN A 132 -24.30 -12.55 -0.87
N GLN A 133 -24.54 -11.23 -0.89
CA GLN A 133 -25.20 -10.49 0.18
C GLN A 133 -26.71 -10.26 -0.07
N VAL A 134 -27.28 -10.88 -1.12
CA VAL A 134 -28.72 -10.83 -1.48
C VAL A 134 -29.43 -12.11 -1.08
#